data_AF-A0A951WKL9-F1
#
_entry.id   AF-A0A951WKL9-F1
#
_cell.length_a   1.000
_cell.length_b   1.000
_cell.length_c   1.000
_cell.angle_alpha   90.00
_cell.angle_beta   90.00
_cell.angle_gamma   90.00
#
_symmetry.space_group_name_H-M   'P 1'
#
loop_
_entity.id
_entity.type
_entity.pdbx_description
1 polymer ?
#
loop_
_entity_poly.entity_id
_entity_poly.type
_entity_poly.pdbx_seq_one_letter_code
_entity_poly.pdbx_strand_id
1 'polypeptide(L)'
;MTTNSFELQEMKDSRLQVIRKAFSMMHSELHSLEEDISKKSFLGLVHKFSQEDLVGSERIERVGSCAELINSNLKSWYSHGNLDPHTYNLYLQYRTTIEDHLNLVERKIREREPTFIEKALNVFFKFVDFVLARLPLWLNLPLNELFKRLPKPVQRFVSFCRQFRYPGLEQKDHERIGELKCHIEAENQKLDASNK
;
A
#
# COMPACT_ATOMS: atom_id res chain seq x y z
N MET A 1 -35.23 -18.72 0.47
CA MET A 1 -33.93 -19.37 0.15
C MET A 1 -32.96 -18.99 1.26
N THR A 2 -32.71 -19.89 2.21
CA THR A 2 -31.74 -19.72 3.30
C THR A 2 -30.38 -20.18 2.80
N THR A 3 -29.52 -19.24 2.40
CA THR A 3 -28.12 -19.54 2.11
C THR A 3 -27.48 -20.12 3.37
N ASN A 4 -26.81 -21.27 3.23
CA ASN A 4 -26.30 -22.04 4.35
C ASN A 4 -25.12 -21.27 4.98
N SER A 5 -25.14 -21.07 6.31
CA SER A 5 -24.09 -20.32 7.03
C SER A 5 -22.69 -20.93 6.83
N PHE A 6 -22.63 -22.22 6.51
CA PHE A 6 -21.40 -22.94 6.16
C PHE A 6 -20.78 -22.45 4.84
N GLU A 7 -21.58 -22.31 3.79
CA GLU A 7 -21.11 -21.83 2.46
C GLU A 7 -20.56 -20.40 2.54
N LEU A 8 -21.22 -19.54 3.32
CA LEU A 8 -20.76 -18.17 3.56
C LEU A 8 -19.41 -18.11 4.28
N GLN A 9 -19.13 -19.06 5.17
CA GLN A 9 -17.86 -19.14 5.89
C GLN A 9 -16.74 -19.64 4.98
N GLU A 10 -16.98 -20.69 4.21
CA GLU A 10 -16.02 -21.25 3.25
C GLU A 10 -15.61 -20.21 2.18
N MET A 11 -16.57 -19.44 1.67
CA MET A 11 -16.29 -18.36 0.73
C MET A 11 -15.47 -17.21 1.34
N LYS A 12 -15.61 -16.92 2.64
CA LYS A 12 -14.76 -15.93 3.34
C LYS A 12 -13.33 -16.43 3.45
N ASP A 13 -13.17 -17.67 3.89
CA ASP A 13 -11.85 -18.27 4.09
C ASP A 13 -11.07 -18.36 2.77
N SER A 14 -11.74 -18.67 1.66
CA SER A 14 -11.15 -18.65 0.32
C SER A 14 -10.63 -17.26 -0.09
N ARG A 15 -11.44 -16.19 0.08
CA ARG A 15 -11.05 -14.82 -0.26
C ARG A 15 -9.85 -14.33 0.55
N LEU A 16 -9.82 -14.65 1.84
CA LEU A 16 -8.70 -14.32 2.72
C LEU A 16 -7.41 -15.01 2.26
N GLN A 17 -7.48 -16.28 1.86
CA GLN A 17 -6.32 -17.00 1.34
C GLN A 17 -5.78 -16.38 0.06
N VAL A 18 -6.65 -15.92 -0.85
CA VAL A 18 -6.24 -15.23 -2.08
C VAL A 18 -5.45 -13.96 -1.77
N ILE A 19 -5.96 -13.10 -0.87
CA ILE A 19 -5.28 -11.88 -0.45
C ILE A 19 -3.93 -12.20 0.20
N ARG A 20 -3.92 -13.12 1.17
CA ARG A 20 -2.70 -13.52 1.90
C ARG A 20 -1.63 -14.07 0.97
N LYS A 21 -2.02 -14.92 0.02
CA LYS A 21 -1.10 -15.52 -0.95
C LYS A 21 -0.46 -14.43 -1.83
N ALA A 22 -1.27 -13.53 -2.38
CA ALA A 22 -0.76 -12.46 -3.23
C ALA A 22 0.21 -11.53 -2.47
N PHE A 23 -0.14 -11.12 -1.26
CA PHE A 23 0.75 -10.30 -0.43
C PHE A 23 2.02 -11.04 0.00
N SER A 24 1.93 -12.34 0.32
CA SER A 24 3.11 -13.15 0.62
C SER A 24 4.06 -13.25 -0.57
N MET A 25 3.53 -13.35 -1.80
CA MET A 25 4.35 -13.34 -3.01
C MET A 25 5.05 -11.99 -3.20
N MET A 26 4.33 -10.87 -3.00
CA MET A 26 4.94 -9.54 -3.04
C MET A 26 6.06 -9.39 -2.00
N HIS A 27 5.83 -9.85 -0.77
CA HIS A 27 6.87 -9.82 0.27
C HIS A 27 8.10 -10.63 -0.10
N SER A 28 7.91 -11.82 -0.67
CA SER A 28 9.03 -12.67 -1.11
C SER A 28 9.85 -11.99 -2.19
N GLU A 29 9.21 -11.37 -3.19
CA GLU A 29 9.93 -10.69 -4.27
C GLU A 29 10.66 -9.44 -3.76
N LEU A 30 10.05 -8.68 -2.86
CA LEU A 30 10.71 -7.54 -2.21
C LEU A 30 11.91 -7.99 -1.38
N HIS A 31 11.79 -9.08 -0.63
CA HIS A 31 12.90 -9.63 0.14
C HIS A 31 14.07 -10.05 -0.77
N SER A 32 13.78 -10.75 -1.88
CA SER A 32 14.82 -11.08 -2.85
C SER A 32 15.44 -9.84 -3.51
N LEU A 33 14.66 -8.78 -3.72
CA LEU A 33 15.19 -7.50 -4.20
C LEU A 33 16.12 -6.85 -3.17
N GLU A 34 15.80 -6.94 -1.88
CA GLU A 34 16.72 -6.50 -0.82
C GLU A 34 18.04 -7.26 -0.82
N GLU A 35 17.99 -8.57 -1.02
CA GLU A 35 19.21 -9.38 -1.18
C GLU A 35 20.02 -8.89 -2.40
N ASP A 36 19.35 -8.65 -3.52
CA ASP A 36 19.99 -8.17 -4.75
C ASP A 36 20.64 -6.79 -4.57
N ILE A 37 20.04 -5.88 -3.80
CA ILE A 37 20.63 -4.58 -3.43
C ILE A 37 21.96 -4.78 -2.69
N SER A 38 22.01 -5.75 -1.77
CA SER A 38 23.18 -6.03 -0.93
C SER A 38 24.29 -6.82 -1.63
N LYS A 39 24.03 -7.42 -2.79
CA LYS A 39 25.00 -8.24 -3.52
C LYS A 39 26.14 -7.39 -4.07
N LYS A 40 27.36 -7.73 -3.68
CA LYS A 40 28.60 -7.17 -4.22
C LYS A 40 29.15 -8.04 -5.36
N SER A 41 29.93 -7.43 -6.25
CA SER A 41 30.66 -8.15 -7.30
C SER A 41 31.72 -9.09 -6.70
N PHE A 42 32.27 -9.99 -7.50
CA PHE A 42 33.31 -10.95 -7.08
C PHE A 42 34.53 -10.29 -6.42
N LEU A 43 34.81 -9.03 -6.77
CA LEU A 43 35.92 -8.26 -6.18
C LEU A 43 35.51 -7.46 -4.93
N GLY A 44 34.23 -7.50 -4.52
CA GLY A 44 33.73 -6.85 -3.29
C GLY A 44 33.74 -5.31 -3.31
N LEU A 45 34.24 -4.71 -4.39
CA LEU A 45 34.46 -3.26 -4.50
C LEU A 45 33.25 -2.50 -5.08
N VAL A 46 32.34 -3.19 -5.77
CA VAL A 46 31.21 -2.56 -6.46
C VAL A 46 29.95 -3.42 -6.28
N HIS A 47 28.78 -2.78 -6.21
CA HIS A 47 27.49 -3.47 -6.25
C HIS A 47 27.34 -4.25 -7.57
N LYS A 48 26.69 -5.43 -7.49
CA LYS A 48 26.51 -6.31 -8.66
C LYS A 48 25.53 -5.73 -9.68
N PHE A 49 24.45 -5.10 -9.21
CA PHE A 49 23.39 -4.53 -10.03
C PHE A 49 23.45 -3.02 -9.98
N SER A 50 23.06 -2.30 -11.03
CA SER A 50 22.83 -0.85 -10.98
C SER A 50 21.48 -0.51 -10.31
N GLN A 51 21.22 0.76 -9.97
CA GLN A 51 19.89 1.22 -9.53
C GLN A 51 18.86 0.98 -10.65
N GLU A 52 19.22 1.25 -11.89
CA GLU A 52 18.38 0.99 -13.08
C GLU A 52 18.05 -0.50 -13.21
N ASP A 53 19.02 -1.40 -13.01
CA ASP A 53 18.81 -2.85 -13.07
C ASP A 53 17.86 -3.34 -11.98
N LEU A 54 18.01 -2.83 -10.75
CA LEU A 54 17.15 -3.21 -9.62
C LEU A 54 15.70 -2.79 -9.86
N VAL A 55 15.55 -1.65 -10.49
CA VAL A 55 14.28 -1.00 -10.79
C VAL A 55 13.57 -1.66 -11.96
N GLY A 56 14.29 -1.87 -13.05
CA GLY A 56 13.80 -2.50 -14.26
C GLY A 56 13.79 -4.01 -14.13
N SER A 57 14.04 -4.52 -12.93
CA SER A 57 14.06 -5.95 -12.68
C SER A 57 12.66 -6.55 -12.86
N GLU A 58 12.64 -7.77 -13.38
CA GLU A 58 11.43 -8.60 -13.45
C GLU A 58 10.74 -8.73 -12.08
N ARG A 59 11.49 -8.59 -10.97
CA ARG A 59 10.92 -8.62 -9.61
C ARG A 59 9.94 -7.47 -9.37
N ILE A 60 10.29 -6.24 -9.79
CA ILE A 60 9.40 -5.09 -9.66
C ILE A 60 8.14 -5.30 -10.51
N GLU A 61 8.28 -5.87 -11.70
CA GLU A 61 7.14 -6.23 -12.56
C GLU A 61 6.23 -7.28 -11.90
N ARG A 62 6.81 -8.30 -11.27
CA ARG A 62 6.05 -9.33 -10.51
C ARG A 62 5.32 -8.74 -9.30
N VAL A 63 5.96 -7.83 -8.57
CA VAL A 63 5.31 -7.08 -7.46
C VAL A 63 4.13 -6.27 -8.01
N GLY A 64 4.31 -5.58 -9.14
CA GLY A 64 3.24 -4.85 -9.82
C GLY A 64 2.09 -5.75 -10.26
N SER A 65 2.40 -6.92 -10.83
CA SER A 65 1.42 -7.92 -11.28
C SER A 65 0.60 -8.47 -10.11
N CYS A 66 1.23 -8.71 -8.96
CA CYS A 66 0.53 -9.11 -7.74
C CYS A 66 -0.41 -8.00 -7.24
N ALA A 67 0.03 -6.74 -7.29
CA ALA A 67 -0.81 -5.60 -6.92
C ALA A 67 -2.04 -5.47 -7.83
N GLU A 68 -1.88 -5.66 -9.14
CA GLU A 68 -2.99 -5.68 -10.11
C GLU A 68 -3.97 -6.82 -9.85
N LEU A 69 -3.46 -8.01 -9.53
CA LEU A 69 -4.30 -9.16 -9.17
C LEU A 69 -5.15 -8.86 -7.92
N ILE A 70 -4.54 -8.28 -6.87
CA ILE A 70 -5.26 -7.86 -5.66
C ILE A 70 -6.34 -6.84 -6.01
N ASN A 71 -6.01 -5.83 -6.81
CA ASN A 71 -6.96 -4.81 -7.26
C ASN A 71 -8.15 -5.40 -8.02
N SER A 72 -7.88 -6.28 -8.98
CA SER A 72 -8.90 -6.97 -9.78
C SER A 72 -9.85 -7.78 -8.88
N ASN A 73 -9.29 -8.55 -7.94
CA ASN A 73 -10.07 -9.33 -6.99
C ASN A 73 -10.93 -8.45 -6.08
N LEU A 74 -10.36 -7.37 -5.52
CA LEU A 74 -11.11 -6.44 -4.66
C LEU A 74 -12.22 -5.72 -5.43
N LYS A 75 -11.96 -5.26 -6.66
CA LYS A 75 -12.98 -4.66 -7.53
C LYS A 75 -14.13 -5.62 -7.76
N SER A 76 -13.81 -6.85 -8.14
CA SER A 76 -14.80 -7.89 -8.37
C SER A 76 -15.61 -8.19 -7.11
N TRP A 77 -14.97 -8.38 -5.95
CA TRP A 77 -15.71 -8.66 -4.72
C TRP A 77 -16.56 -7.48 -4.27
N TYR A 78 -16.07 -6.25 -4.43
CA TYR A 78 -16.83 -5.06 -4.11
C TYR A 78 -18.07 -4.90 -5.02
N SER A 79 -17.90 -5.05 -6.34
CA SER A 79 -19.00 -4.88 -7.31
C SER A 79 -20.13 -5.90 -7.12
N HIS A 80 -19.80 -7.09 -6.61
CA HIS A 80 -20.78 -8.15 -6.34
C HIS A 80 -21.34 -8.13 -4.91
N GLY A 81 -21.00 -7.12 -4.08
CA GLY A 81 -21.42 -7.07 -2.68
C GLY A 81 -20.77 -8.14 -1.79
N ASN A 82 -19.72 -8.78 -2.29
CA ASN A 82 -18.99 -9.88 -1.68
C ASN A 82 -17.71 -9.39 -0.97
N LEU A 83 -17.55 -8.10 -0.71
CA LEU A 83 -16.43 -7.58 0.07
C LEU A 83 -16.90 -7.29 1.49
N ASP A 84 -16.68 -8.24 2.39
CA ASP A 84 -17.01 -8.05 3.80
C ASP A 84 -15.96 -7.17 4.52
N PRO A 85 -16.35 -6.48 5.61
CA PRO A 85 -15.45 -5.59 6.34
C PRO A 85 -14.20 -6.27 6.91
N HIS A 86 -14.28 -7.56 7.26
CA HIS A 86 -13.13 -8.27 7.82
C HIS A 86 -12.05 -8.50 6.75
N THR A 87 -12.45 -9.00 5.59
CA THR A 87 -11.59 -9.14 4.41
C THR A 87 -10.95 -7.81 4.00
N TYR A 88 -11.75 -6.73 4.00
CA TYR A 88 -11.24 -5.39 3.68
C TYR A 88 -10.23 -4.85 4.71
N ASN A 89 -10.50 -5.02 6.01
CA ASN A 89 -9.56 -4.60 7.05
C ASN A 89 -8.23 -5.36 6.98
N LEU A 90 -8.25 -6.66 6.66
CA LEU A 90 -7.04 -7.44 6.45
C LEU A 90 -6.27 -6.96 5.21
N TYR A 91 -6.96 -6.66 4.12
CA TYR A 91 -6.34 -6.02 2.95
C TYR A 91 -5.60 -4.73 3.35
N LEU A 92 -6.25 -3.84 4.11
CA LEU A 92 -5.62 -2.58 4.54
C LEU A 92 -4.37 -2.82 5.39
N GLN A 93 -4.41 -3.78 6.31
CA GLN A 93 -3.24 -4.14 7.13
C GLN A 93 -2.07 -4.61 6.25
N TYR A 94 -2.32 -5.52 5.31
CA TYR A 94 -1.27 -6.01 4.41
C TYR A 94 -0.78 -4.93 3.44
N ARG A 95 -1.67 -4.06 2.94
CA ARG A 95 -1.30 -2.92 2.11
C ARG A 95 -0.31 -2.02 2.84
N THR A 96 -0.58 -1.66 4.10
CA THR A 96 0.34 -0.84 4.90
C THR A 96 1.68 -1.55 5.09
N THR A 97 1.69 -2.85 5.38
CA THR A 97 2.94 -3.61 5.55
C THR A 97 3.77 -3.66 4.25
N ILE A 98 3.12 -3.80 3.09
CA ILE A 98 3.80 -3.71 1.79
C ILE A 98 4.29 -2.29 1.50
N GLU A 99 3.49 -1.28 1.81
CA GLU A 99 3.89 0.13 1.63
C GLU A 99 5.15 0.46 2.44
N ASP A 100 5.20 0.04 3.71
CA ASP A 100 6.38 0.17 4.56
C ASP A 100 7.60 -0.56 3.98
N HIS A 101 7.40 -1.79 3.47
CA HIS A 101 8.47 -2.57 2.86
C HIS A 101 8.98 -1.96 1.55
N LEU A 102 8.08 -1.48 0.68
CA LEU A 102 8.42 -0.78 -0.56
C LEU A 102 9.24 0.48 -0.28
N ASN A 103 8.82 1.28 0.71
CA ASN A 103 9.57 2.47 1.15
C ASN A 103 10.94 2.12 1.70
N LEU A 104 11.06 1.01 2.46
CA LEU A 104 12.34 0.51 2.95
C LEU A 104 13.26 0.11 1.79
N VAL A 105 12.75 -0.66 0.83
CA VAL A 105 13.50 -1.07 -0.37
C VAL A 105 13.91 0.16 -1.17
N GLU A 106 13.03 1.14 -1.37
CA GLU A 106 13.34 2.37 -2.09
C GLU A 106 14.50 3.10 -1.45
N ARG A 107 14.41 3.29 -0.14
CA ARG A 107 15.45 3.94 0.63
C ARG A 107 16.77 3.19 0.50
N LYS A 108 16.75 1.86 0.60
CA LYS A 108 17.96 1.02 0.41
C LYS A 108 18.57 1.16 -0.99
N ILE A 109 17.75 1.24 -2.05
CA ILE A 109 18.22 1.50 -3.42
C ILE A 109 18.87 2.88 -3.51
N ARG A 110 18.23 3.90 -2.93
CA ARG A 110 18.66 5.30 -2.99
C ARG A 110 19.91 5.59 -2.17
N GLU A 111 20.00 5.04 -0.96
CA GLU A 111 21.09 5.27 -0.01
C GLU A 111 22.34 4.47 -0.34
N ARG A 112 22.27 3.47 -1.23
CA ARG A 112 23.46 2.75 -1.66
C ARG A 112 24.41 3.68 -2.41
N GLU A 113 25.70 3.39 -2.35
CA GLU A 113 26.68 4.14 -3.13
C GLU A 113 26.38 4.02 -4.64
N PRO A 114 26.17 5.14 -5.34
CA PRO A 114 25.86 5.10 -6.76
C PRO A 114 27.06 4.54 -7.53
N THR A 115 26.79 3.65 -8.49
CA THR A 115 27.84 3.18 -9.40
C THR A 115 28.41 4.36 -10.20
N PHE A 116 29.63 4.23 -10.71
CA PHE A 116 30.24 5.29 -11.53
C PHE A 116 29.36 5.71 -12.71
N ILE A 117 28.58 4.77 -13.26
CA ILE A 117 27.64 5.01 -14.35
C ILE A 117 26.40 5.79 -13.85
N GLU A 118 25.85 5.46 -12.69
CA GLU A 118 24.71 6.16 -12.07
C GLU A 118 25.04 7.62 -11.71
N LYS A 119 26.27 7.89 -11.25
CA LYS A 119 26.74 9.27 -11.00
C LYS A 119 26.67 10.14 -12.26
N ALA A 120 26.78 9.53 -13.45
CA ALA A 120 26.70 10.24 -14.72
C ALA A 120 25.26 10.41 -15.24
N LEU A 121 24.31 9.56 -14.81
CA LEU A 121 22.96 9.49 -15.42
C LEU A 121 21.82 10.10 -14.59
N ASN A 122 22.05 10.52 -13.35
CA ASN A 122 21.08 11.28 -12.53
C ASN A 122 19.64 10.70 -12.58
N VAL A 123 19.51 9.42 -12.27
CA VAL A 123 18.27 8.64 -12.41
C VAL A 123 17.27 9.05 -11.32
N PHE A 124 16.16 9.69 -11.69
CA PHE A 124 15.06 10.02 -10.78
C PHE A 124 14.07 8.86 -10.64
N PHE A 125 13.64 8.56 -9.41
CA PHE A 125 13.01 7.28 -9.07
C PHE A 125 11.56 7.41 -8.52
N LYS A 126 10.60 6.62 -9.07
CA LYS A 126 9.15 6.62 -8.71
C LYS A 126 8.49 5.20 -8.67
N PHE A 127 9.21 4.13 -8.31
CA PHE A 127 8.57 2.79 -8.30
C PHE A 127 7.58 2.58 -7.15
N VAL A 128 7.76 3.20 -6.00
CA VAL A 128 6.79 3.08 -4.90
C VAL A 128 5.44 3.60 -5.38
N ASP A 129 5.42 4.76 -6.02
CA ASP A 129 4.22 5.31 -6.66
C ASP A 129 3.64 4.34 -7.71
N PHE A 130 4.48 3.71 -8.54
CA PHE A 130 4.05 2.73 -9.53
C PHE A 130 3.31 1.52 -8.91
N VAL A 131 3.80 0.99 -7.80
CA VAL A 131 3.17 -0.16 -7.11
C VAL A 131 1.95 0.29 -6.31
N LEU A 132 2.04 1.40 -5.59
CA LEU A 132 0.93 1.93 -4.78
C LEU A 132 -0.24 2.40 -5.65
N ALA A 133 0.00 2.94 -6.84
CA ALA A 133 -1.05 3.32 -7.78
C ALA A 133 -1.90 2.11 -8.24
N ARG A 134 -1.33 0.91 -8.21
CA ARG A 134 -2.03 -0.35 -8.55
C ARG A 134 -2.79 -0.93 -7.38
N LEU A 135 -2.45 -0.56 -6.14
CA LEU A 135 -3.20 -0.96 -4.96
C LEU A 135 -4.39 0.00 -4.75
N PRO A 136 -5.64 -0.50 -4.73
CA PRO A 136 -6.81 0.37 -4.68
C PRO A 136 -6.89 1.18 -3.39
N LEU A 137 -6.72 2.51 -3.50
CA LEU A 137 -6.98 3.50 -2.45
C LEU A 137 -8.44 4.01 -2.44
N TRP A 138 -9.16 3.85 -3.55
CA TRP A 138 -10.53 4.36 -3.74
C TRP A 138 -11.60 3.61 -2.92
N LEU A 139 -11.21 2.56 -2.19
CA LEU A 139 -12.02 1.92 -1.16
C LEU A 139 -11.93 2.65 0.20
N ASN A 140 -11.29 3.81 0.25
CA ASN A 140 -11.44 4.83 1.30
C ASN A 140 -12.89 5.36 1.37
N LEU A 141 -13.86 4.48 1.62
CA LEU A 141 -15.00 4.85 2.43
C LEU A 141 -14.39 5.41 3.73
N PRO A 142 -14.78 6.63 4.16
CA PRO A 142 -14.24 7.20 5.37
C PRO A 142 -14.42 6.16 6.47
N LEU A 143 -13.31 5.66 7.03
CA LEU A 143 -13.30 4.63 8.07
C LEU A 143 -14.29 4.97 9.19
N ASN A 144 -14.55 6.25 9.41
CA ASN A 144 -15.57 6.76 10.32
C ASN A 144 -17.01 6.28 10.01
N GLU A 145 -17.41 6.16 8.75
CA GLU A 145 -18.75 5.67 8.37
C GLU A 145 -18.87 4.14 8.47
N LEU A 146 -17.80 3.40 8.17
CA LEU A 146 -17.73 1.95 8.40
C LEU A 146 -17.64 1.62 9.89
N PHE A 147 -16.88 2.40 10.67
CA PHE A 147 -16.69 2.25 12.10
C PHE A 147 -17.99 2.49 12.88
N LYS A 148 -18.77 3.52 12.50
CA LYS A 148 -20.10 3.79 13.07
C LYS A 148 -21.09 2.63 12.89
N ARG A 149 -20.91 1.80 11.86
CA ARG A 149 -21.77 0.64 11.56
C ARG A 149 -21.31 -0.65 12.26
N LEU A 150 -20.14 -0.67 12.89
CA LEU A 150 -19.66 -1.84 13.65
C LEU A 150 -20.36 -1.97 15.01
N PRO A 151 -20.57 -3.19 15.53
CA PRO A 151 -21.03 -3.39 16.90
C PRO A 151 -20.07 -2.77 17.92
N LYS A 152 -20.61 -2.15 18.99
CA LYS A 152 -19.83 -1.46 20.05
C LYS A 152 -18.64 -2.28 20.62
N PRO A 153 -18.71 -3.61 20.80
CA PRO A 153 -17.56 -4.39 21.27
C PRO A 153 -16.39 -4.36 20.27
N VAL A 154 -16.70 -4.39 18.97
CA VAL A 154 -15.71 -4.33 17.88
C VAL A 154 -15.13 -2.92 17.75
N GLN A 155 -15.96 -1.88 17.91
CA GLN A 155 -15.48 -0.50 17.97
C GLN A 155 -14.45 -0.31 19.10
N ARG A 156 -14.73 -0.85 20.29
CA ARG A 156 -13.81 -0.78 21.45
C ARG A 156 -12.51 -1.55 21.20
N PHE A 157 -12.59 -2.73 20.59
CA PHE A 157 -11.41 -3.52 20.24
C PHE A 157 -10.54 -2.82 19.19
N VAL A 158 -11.15 -2.21 18.16
CA VAL A 158 -10.44 -1.43 17.15
C VAL A 158 -9.80 -0.16 17.74
N SER A 159 -10.51 0.56 18.64
CA SER A 159 -9.94 1.70 19.37
C SER A 159 -8.80 1.28 20.30
N PHE A 160 -8.93 0.16 20.99
CA PHE A 160 -7.87 -0.44 21.81
C PHE A 160 -6.65 -0.78 20.96
N CYS A 161 -6.82 -1.47 19.82
CA CYS A 161 -5.72 -1.79 18.92
C CYS A 161 -5.05 -0.54 18.33
N ARG A 162 -5.79 0.55 18.11
CA ARG A 162 -5.24 1.87 17.73
C ARG A 162 -4.34 2.45 18.82
N GLN A 163 -4.71 2.29 20.09
CA GLN A 163 -3.93 2.80 21.23
C GLN A 163 -2.57 2.10 21.41
N PHE A 164 -2.41 0.87 20.87
CA PHE A 164 -1.14 0.12 20.91
C PHE A 164 -0.31 0.20 19.62
N ARG A 165 -0.73 0.96 18.61
CA ARG A 165 0.00 1.12 17.33
C ARG A 165 0.05 2.58 16.89
N TYR A 166 1.28 3.13 16.88
CA TYR A 166 1.72 4.41 16.29
C TYR A 166 1.39 5.71 17.06
N PRO A 167 2.29 6.21 17.92
CA PRO A 167 2.22 7.57 18.46
C PRO A 167 2.55 8.68 17.45
N GLY A 168 2.61 8.38 16.14
CA GLY A 168 3.07 9.33 15.10
C GLY A 168 2.14 9.54 13.91
N LEU A 169 0.99 8.86 13.85
CA LEU A 169 0.05 9.02 12.72
C LEU A 169 -0.92 10.19 12.91
N GLU A 170 -1.35 10.48 14.14
CA GLU A 170 -2.29 11.58 14.40
C GLU A 170 -1.70 12.94 14.01
N GLN A 171 -0.39 13.13 14.14
CA GLN A 171 0.24 14.42 13.84
C GLN A 171 0.26 14.71 12.33
N LYS A 172 0.53 13.69 11.50
CA LYS A 172 0.52 13.83 10.03
C LYS A 172 -0.90 13.93 9.45
N ASP A 173 -1.87 13.27 10.07
CA ASP A 173 -3.27 13.37 9.63
C ASP A 173 -3.87 14.74 10.01
N HIS A 174 -3.51 15.31 11.17
CA HIS A 174 -3.91 16.66 11.54
C HIS A 174 -3.27 17.74 10.65
N GLU A 175 -2.00 17.60 10.28
CA GLU A 175 -1.33 18.50 9.30
C GLU A 175 -1.99 18.42 7.93
N ARG A 176 -2.23 17.21 7.39
CA ARG A 176 -2.88 17.04 6.07
C ARG A 176 -4.32 17.55 6.04
N ILE A 177 -5.07 17.41 7.13
CA ILE A 177 -6.43 17.98 7.24
C ILE A 177 -6.38 19.51 7.32
N GLY A 178 -5.37 20.08 7.99
CA GLY A 178 -5.13 21.53 8.02
C GLY A 178 -4.82 22.09 6.63
N GLU A 179 -3.92 21.43 5.89
CA GLU A 179 -3.54 21.81 4.52
C GLU A 179 -4.73 21.75 3.55
N LEU A 180 -5.56 20.70 3.65
CA LEU A 180 -6.76 20.57 2.80
C LEU A 180 -7.78 21.68 3.07
N LYS A 181 -7.98 22.07 4.34
CA LYS A 181 -8.90 23.16 4.69
C LYS A 181 -8.42 24.50 4.13
N CYS A 182 -7.13 24.79 4.24
CA CYS A 182 -6.54 26.01 3.66
C CYS A 182 -6.70 26.03 2.13
N HIS A 183 -6.58 24.89 1.46
CA HIS A 183 -6.73 24.82 0.00
C HIS A 183 -8.19 25.06 -0.44
N ILE A 184 -9.15 24.47 0.26
CA ILE A 184 -10.59 24.63 -0.01
C ILE A 184 -11.04 26.07 0.25
N GLU A 185 -10.56 26.70 1.33
CA GLU A 185 -10.86 28.10 1.62
C GLU A 185 -10.28 29.06 0.57
N ALA A 186 -9.07 28.78 0.07
CA ALA A 186 -8.45 29.56 -0.98
C ALA A 186 -9.17 29.43 -2.34
N GLU A 187 -9.69 28.24 -2.68
CA GLU A 187 -10.49 28.06 -3.90
C GLU A 187 -11.86 28.74 -3.80
N ASN A 188 -12.52 28.67 -2.65
CA ASN A 188 -13.82 29.33 -2.45
C ASN A 188 -13.70 30.87 -2.55
N GLN A 189 -12.62 31.47 -2.02
CA GLN A 189 -12.39 32.91 -2.16
C GLN A 189 -12.13 33.34 -3.62
N LYS A 190 -11.50 32.49 -4.43
CA LYS A 190 -11.30 32.75 -5.87
C LYS A 190 -12.61 32.67 -6.64
N LEU A 191 -13.49 31.75 -6.28
CA LEU A 191 -14.83 31.62 -6.87
C LEU A 191 -15.72 32.83 -6.55
N ASP A 192 -15.67 33.34 -5.31
CA ASP A 192 -16.43 34.53 -4.89
C ASP A 192 -15.92 35.83 -5.54
N ALA A 193 -14.62 35.90 -5.85
CA ALA A 193 -14.03 37.03 -6.57
C ALA A 193 -14.34 37.01 -8.08
N SER A 194 -14.59 35.83 -8.66
CA SER A 194 -14.93 35.69 -10.08
C SER A 194 -16.41 35.95 -10.40
N ASN A 195 -17.27 35.97 -9.37
CA ASN A 195 -18.71 36.18 -9.49
C ASN A 195 -19.16 37.62 -9.13
N LYS A 196 -18.21 38.54 -8.97
CA LYS A 196 -18.43 39.98 -8.82
C LYS A 196 -17.90 40.73 -10.03
#